data_AF-A0A9D3AJE3-F1
#
_entry.id   AF-A0A9D3AJE3-F1
#
_cell.length_a   1.000
_cell.length_b   1.000
_cell.length_c   1.000
_cell.angle_alpha   90.00
_cell.angle_beta   90.00
_cell.angle_gamma   90.00
#
_symmetry.space_group_name_H-M   'P 1'
#
loop_
_entity.id
_entity.type
_entity.pdbx_description
1 polymer ?
#
loop_
_entity_poly.entity_id
_entity_poly.type
_entity_poly.pdbx_seq_one_letter_code
_entity_poly.pdbx_strand_id
1 'polypeptide(L)'
;MEKKTTYLVMETHPAYAILLDNEGRFVKAANCGYERGDRLESAVLLRYPQDARAKRRRRIRMAVSLAACICLAIFGVEQYRYVFVPYGKIQMEINPGVEMEVSRSGRVVELNGTNADGKSLIDGYEYEGKDRYEVADELADRAIEMDYLADGGEIVITADAQSAEWVQVSEREIQEELEGHLAEYDIRIVISTASEKMIQEETESITIPGPAQETQQSVQPSGEVDDGDSGYGDDSYGDNGYSGDSGYSDGDDAGDSGYDDDGDD
;
A
#
# COMPACT_ATOMS: atom_id res chain seq x y z
N MET A 1 -4.09 -32.22 -60.29
CA MET A 1 -4.40 -33.67 -60.21
C MET A 1 -4.94 -33.93 -58.82
N GLU A 2 -6.24 -34.18 -58.68
CA GLU A 2 -6.84 -34.59 -57.40
C GLU A 2 -6.27 -35.96 -57.03
N LYS A 3 -5.67 -36.07 -55.82
CA LYS A 3 -5.29 -37.38 -55.29
C LYS A 3 -6.57 -38.14 -54.97
N LYS A 4 -6.99 -39.05 -55.85
CA LYS A 4 -8.06 -40.01 -55.53
C LYS A 4 -7.59 -40.84 -54.33
N THR A 5 -8.22 -40.62 -53.18
CA THR A 5 -7.92 -41.38 -51.96
C THR A 5 -8.74 -42.65 -52.02
N THR A 6 -8.07 -43.78 -52.23
CA THR A 6 -8.72 -45.10 -52.24
C THR A 6 -8.77 -45.65 -50.83
N TYR A 7 -9.95 -46.09 -50.40
CA TYR A 7 -10.21 -46.72 -49.12
C TYR A 7 -10.50 -48.21 -49.32
N LEU A 8 -9.97 -49.06 -48.45
CA LEU A 8 -10.29 -50.49 -48.39
C LEU A 8 -11.16 -50.76 -47.17
N VAL A 9 -12.32 -51.39 -47.34
CA VAL A 9 -13.20 -51.76 -46.22
C VAL A 9 -12.60 -52.94 -45.46
N MET A 10 -12.20 -52.70 -44.21
CA MET A 10 -11.56 -53.71 -43.36
C MET A 10 -12.59 -54.47 -42.51
N GLU A 11 -13.56 -53.75 -41.96
CA GLU A 11 -14.59 -54.30 -41.06
C GLU A 11 -15.89 -53.52 -41.21
N THR A 12 -17.03 -54.22 -41.06
CA THR A 12 -18.37 -53.64 -41.23
C THR A 12 -19.19 -53.91 -39.97
N HIS A 13 -19.82 -52.86 -39.44
CA HIS A 13 -20.77 -52.92 -38.33
C HIS A 13 -22.10 -52.30 -38.77
N PRO A 14 -23.22 -52.56 -38.05
CA PRO A 14 -24.53 -52.05 -38.44
C PRO A 14 -24.62 -50.53 -38.65
N ALA A 15 -23.87 -49.73 -37.88
CA ALA A 15 -23.90 -48.27 -37.95
C ALA A 15 -22.67 -47.61 -38.58
N TYR A 16 -21.55 -48.33 -38.70
CA TYR A 16 -20.28 -47.78 -39.21
C TYR A 16 -19.39 -48.87 -39.82
N ALA A 17 -18.47 -48.48 -40.70
CA ALA A 17 -17.44 -49.34 -41.24
C ALA A 17 -16.04 -48.80 -40.89
N ILE A 18 -15.07 -49.69 -40.76
CA ILE A 18 -13.65 -49.34 -40.59
C ILE A 18 -12.98 -49.46 -41.95
N LEU A 19 -12.42 -48.36 -42.43
CA LEU A 19 -11.73 -48.29 -43.72
C LEU A 19 -10.23 -48.09 -43.51
N LEU A 20 -9.41 -48.66 -44.37
CA LEU A 20 -7.98 -48.41 -44.46
C LEU A 20 -7.71 -47.45 -45.62
N ASP A 21 -7.10 -46.30 -45.35
CA ASP A 21 -6.69 -45.36 -46.40
C ASP A 21 -5.34 -45.75 -47.03
N ASN A 22 -4.96 -45.06 -48.11
CA ASN A 22 -3.69 -45.27 -48.82
C ASN A 22 -2.44 -44.84 -48.01
N GLU A 23 -2.60 -44.14 -46.89
CA GLU A 23 -1.54 -43.79 -45.95
C GLU A 23 -1.42 -44.84 -44.83
N GLY A 24 -2.21 -45.93 -44.90
CA GLY A 24 -2.21 -47.02 -43.92
C GLY A 24 -2.96 -46.70 -42.63
N ARG A 25 -3.79 -45.64 -42.59
CA ARG A 25 -4.58 -45.25 -41.42
C ARG A 25 -5.95 -45.90 -41.45
N PHE A 26 -6.42 -46.31 -40.28
CA PHE A 26 -7.79 -46.78 -40.08
C PHE A 26 -8.71 -45.61 -39.78
N VAL A 27 -9.77 -45.45 -40.57
CA VAL A 27 -10.77 -44.38 -40.42
C VAL A 27 -12.17 -44.99 -40.30
N LYS A 28 -13.00 -44.43 -39.41
CA LYS A 28 -14.40 -44.84 -39.27
C LYS A 28 -15.26 -44.07 -40.27
N ALA A 29 -16.12 -44.76 -41.00
CA ALA A 29 -17.06 -44.18 -41.95
C ALA A 29 -18.49 -44.65 -41.67
N ALA A 30 -19.48 -43.89 -42.13
CA ALA A 30 -20.87 -44.35 -42.08
C ALA A 30 -21.02 -45.63 -42.90
N ASN A 31 -21.76 -46.62 -42.38
CA ASN A 31 -22.01 -47.82 -43.17
C ASN A 31 -23.11 -47.54 -44.20
N CYS A 32 -22.72 -47.46 -45.48
CA CYS A 32 -23.65 -47.28 -46.60
C CYS A 32 -23.97 -48.61 -47.32
N GLY A 33 -23.89 -49.74 -46.61
CA GLY A 33 -24.05 -51.08 -47.17
C GLY A 33 -22.76 -51.64 -47.77
N TYR A 34 -21.61 -51.26 -47.23
CA TYR A 34 -20.32 -51.73 -47.70
C TYR A 34 -20.06 -53.19 -47.30
N GLU A 35 -19.32 -53.93 -48.12
CA GLU A 35 -18.84 -55.27 -47.82
C GLU A 35 -17.35 -55.26 -47.49
N ARG A 36 -16.92 -56.20 -46.64
CA ARG A 36 -15.51 -56.34 -46.27
C ARG A 36 -14.69 -56.68 -47.53
N GLY A 37 -13.67 -55.87 -47.81
CA GLY A 37 -12.80 -56.00 -48.97
C GLY A 37 -13.11 -55.02 -50.11
N ASP A 38 -14.21 -54.26 -50.03
CA ASP A 38 -14.57 -53.26 -51.03
C ASP A 38 -13.52 -52.15 -51.12
N ARG A 39 -13.31 -51.65 -52.35
CA ARG A 39 -12.45 -50.50 -52.62
C ARG A 39 -13.30 -49.29 -52.98
N LEU A 40 -13.25 -48.26 -52.16
CA LEU A 40 -14.04 -47.05 -52.30
C LEU A 40 -13.15 -45.88 -52.72
N GLU A 41 -13.58 -45.09 -53.72
CA GLU A 41 -12.93 -43.82 -54.06
C GLU A 41 -13.46 -42.65 -53.20
N SER A 42 -14.64 -42.81 -52.62
CA SER A 42 -15.29 -41.82 -51.76
C SER A 42 -16.03 -42.54 -50.63
N ALA A 43 -15.81 -42.10 -49.40
CA ALA A 43 -16.46 -42.62 -48.21
C ALA A 43 -16.81 -41.47 -47.26
N VAL A 44 -17.95 -41.56 -46.59
CA VAL A 44 -18.40 -40.56 -45.61
C VAL A 44 -17.73 -40.84 -44.26
N LEU A 45 -16.60 -40.20 -44.02
CA LEU A 45 -15.85 -40.36 -42.76
C LEU A 45 -16.63 -39.78 -41.58
N LEU A 46 -16.76 -40.57 -40.52
CA LEU A 46 -17.36 -40.15 -39.25
C LEU A 46 -16.35 -39.26 -38.51
N ARG A 47 -16.68 -37.97 -38.37
CA ARG A 47 -15.97 -37.06 -37.47
C ARG A 47 -16.66 -37.08 -36.11
N TYR A 48 -16.06 -37.75 -35.12
CA TYR A 48 -16.60 -37.74 -33.77
C TYR A 48 -16.37 -36.37 -33.12
N PRO A 49 -17.42 -35.72 -32.58
CA PRO A 49 -17.28 -34.42 -31.92
C PRO A 49 -16.41 -34.48 -30.66
N GLN A 50 -16.16 -35.67 -30.10
CA GLN A 50 -15.31 -35.88 -28.93
C GLN A 50 -13.85 -35.52 -29.17
N ASP A 51 -13.29 -35.79 -30.35
CA ASP A 51 -11.89 -35.47 -30.68
C ASP A 51 -11.66 -33.96 -30.81
N ALA A 52 -12.65 -33.25 -31.36
CA ALA A 52 -12.63 -31.79 -31.43
C ALA A 52 -12.77 -31.15 -30.04
N ARG A 53 -13.63 -31.72 -29.17
CA ARG A 53 -13.79 -31.28 -27.78
C ARG A 53 -12.53 -31.52 -26.96
N ALA A 54 -11.86 -32.67 -27.10
CA ALA A 54 -10.60 -32.97 -26.42
C ALA A 54 -9.47 -32.03 -26.85
N LYS A 55 -9.28 -31.82 -28.17
CA LYS A 55 -8.30 -30.87 -28.72
C LYS A 55 -8.58 -29.43 -28.29
N ARG A 56 -9.85 -29.02 -28.23
CA ARG A 56 -10.25 -27.70 -27.72
C ARG A 56 -9.96 -27.56 -26.22
N ARG A 57 -10.30 -28.56 -25.40
CA ARG A 57 -9.96 -28.55 -23.96
C ARG A 57 -8.45 -28.46 -23.72
N ARG A 58 -7.64 -29.20 -24.49
CA ARG A 58 -6.18 -29.11 -24.41
C ARG A 58 -5.69 -27.70 -24.76
N ARG A 59 -6.19 -27.10 -25.84
CA ARG A 59 -5.84 -25.71 -26.22
C ARG A 59 -6.26 -24.70 -25.16
N ILE A 60 -7.45 -24.84 -24.58
CA ILE A 60 -7.92 -23.98 -23.49
C ILE A 60 -7.02 -24.14 -22.27
N ARG A 61 -6.68 -25.37 -21.85
CA ARG A 61 -5.77 -25.60 -20.72
C ARG A 61 -4.40 -24.96 -20.93
N MET A 62 -3.83 -25.10 -22.14
CA MET A 62 -2.56 -24.44 -22.50
C MET A 62 -2.66 -22.91 -22.51
N ALA A 63 -3.79 -22.37 -22.99
CA ALA A 63 -4.03 -20.93 -22.96
C ALA A 63 -4.20 -20.41 -21.53
N VAL A 64 -4.92 -21.15 -20.67
CA VAL A 64 -5.10 -20.82 -19.25
C VAL A 64 -3.78 -20.89 -18.50
N SER A 65 -2.95 -21.91 -18.73
CA SER A 65 -1.63 -21.99 -18.09
C SER A 65 -0.73 -20.83 -18.52
N LEU A 66 -0.74 -20.47 -19.81
CA LEU A 66 0.04 -19.33 -20.29
C LEU A 66 -0.47 -18.01 -19.71
N ALA A 67 -1.79 -17.82 -19.67
CA ALA A 67 -2.40 -16.64 -19.06
C ALA A 67 -2.06 -16.54 -17.56
N ALA A 68 -2.12 -17.66 -16.83
CA ALA A 68 -1.74 -17.70 -15.42
C ALA A 68 -0.26 -17.30 -15.20
N CYS A 69 0.66 -17.80 -16.03
CA CYS A 69 2.07 -17.41 -15.94
C CYS A 69 2.27 -15.92 -16.21
N ILE A 70 1.55 -15.35 -17.19
CA ILE A 70 1.62 -13.91 -17.48
C ILE A 70 1.06 -13.09 -16.31
N CYS A 71 -0.07 -13.50 -15.74
CA CYS A 71 -0.63 -12.85 -14.56
C CYS A 71 0.36 -12.87 -13.39
N LEU A 72 0.94 -14.02 -13.06
CA LEU A 72 1.93 -14.13 -12.00
C LEU A 72 3.18 -13.28 -12.27
N ALA A 73 3.62 -13.17 -13.53
CA ALA A 73 4.73 -12.31 -13.88
C ALA A 73 4.39 -10.83 -13.67
N ILE A 74 3.19 -10.38 -14.10
CA ILE A 74 2.75 -8.99 -13.93
C ILE A 74 2.58 -8.66 -12.44
N PHE A 75 1.84 -9.47 -11.70
CA PHE A 75 1.64 -9.26 -10.26
C PHE A 75 2.95 -9.37 -9.48
N GLY A 76 3.84 -10.30 -9.86
CA GLY A 76 5.15 -10.43 -9.24
C GLY A 76 6.03 -9.20 -9.47
N VAL A 77 6.05 -8.66 -10.69
CA VAL A 77 6.79 -7.43 -11.00
C VAL A 77 6.21 -6.23 -10.28
N GLU A 78 4.88 -6.05 -10.26
CA GLU A 78 4.25 -4.94 -9.56
C GLU A 78 4.45 -5.04 -8.04
N GLN A 79 4.34 -6.24 -7.45
CA GLN A 79 4.64 -6.47 -6.04
C GLN A 79 6.11 -6.15 -5.73
N TYR A 80 7.04 -6.59 -6.59
CA TYR A 80 8.46 -6.28 -6.42
C TYR A 80 8.71 -4.76 -6.45
N ARG A 81 8.08 -4.06 -7.41
CA ARG A 81 8.18 -2.60 -7.51
C ARG A 81 7.57 -1.89 -6.30
N TYR A 82 6.49 -2.41 -5.76
CA TYR A 82 5.85 -1.84 -4.57
C TYR A 82 6.75 -1.92 -3.33
N VAL A 83 7.55 -2.98 -3.20
CA VAL A 83 8.37 -3.25 -2.00
C VAL A 83 9.81 -2.76 -2.12
N PHE A 84 10.43 -2.83 -3.30
CA PHE A 84 11.89 -2.63 -3.46
C PHE A 84 12.29 -1.42 -4.29
N VAL A 85 11.34 -0.69 -4.88
CA VAL A 85 11.67 0.53 -5.66
C VAL A 85 11.44 1.76 -4.80
N PRO A 86 12.42 2.68 -4.70
CA PRO A 86 12.27 3.89 -3.91
C PRO A 86 11.15 4.77 -4.48
N TYR A 87 10.35 5.33 -3.58
CA TYR A 87 9.20 6.16 -3.89
C TYR A 87 9.31 7.56 -3.30
N GLY A 88 9.82 7.65 -2.07
CA GLY A 88 10.04 8.90 -1.36
C GLY A 88 11.31 8.86 -0.53
N LYS A 89 11.73 10.01 -0.06
CA LYS A 89 12.86 10.21 0.85
C LYS A 89 12.33 10.75 2.17
N ILE A 90 12.91 10.29 3.26
CA ILE A 90 12.67 10.85 4.59
C ILE A 90 14.03 11.22 5.15
N GLN A 91 14.15 12.47 5.57
CA GLN A 91 15.31 13.00 6.26
C GLN A 91 14.97 13.16 7.74
N MET A 92 15.88 12.70 8.59
CA MET A 92 15.79 12.81 10.03
C MET A 92 17.05 13.54 10.51
N GLU A 93 16.85 14.68 11.16
CA GLU A 93 17.91 15.51 11.71
C GLU A 93 17.84 15.51 13.24
N ILE A 94 18.69 14.68 13.84
CA ILE A 94 18.96 14.61 15.29
C ILE A 94 20.27 15.37 15.63
N ASN A 95 20.97 15.85 14.58
CA ASN A 95 22.39 16.23 14.62
C ASN A 95 23.23 15.11 15.26
N PRO A 96 23.12 13.87 14.76
CA PRO A 96 23.38 13.47 13.38
C PRO A 96 22.23 13.64 12.36
N GLY A 97 22.57 13.80 11.08
CA GLY A 97 21.60 13.89 9.98
C GLY A 97 21.65 12.66 9.08
N VAL A 98 20.49 12.06 8.82
CA VAL A 98 20.34 10.84 8.01
C VAL A 98 19.20 10.98 7.01
N GLU A 99 19.37 10.41 5.82
CA GLU A 99 18.37 10.32 4.76
C GLU A 99 18.09 8.84 4.48
N MET A 100 16.83 8.44 4.54
CA MET A 100 16.37 7.13 4.15
C MET A 100 15.48 7.22 2.90
N GLU A 101 15.78 6.42 1.88
CA GLU A 101 14.90 6.22 0.74
C GLU A 101 13.94 5.09 1.05
N VAL A 102 12.63 5.35 0.91
CA VAL A 102 11.59 4.39 1.26
C VAL A 102 10.76 3.99 0.04
N SER A 103 10.40 2.72 0.00
CA SER A 103 9.50 2.15 -1.00
C SER A 103 8.04 2.56 -0.75
N ARG A 104 7.15 2.27 -1.71
CA ARG A 104 5.70 2.48 -1.54
C ARG A 104 5.11 1.67 -0.39
N SER A 105 5.73 0.55 -0.04
CA SER A 105 5.33 -0.27 1.11
C SER A 105 5.80 0.31 2.45
N GLY A 106 6.64 1.35 2.45
CA GLY A 106 7.22 1.91 3.66
C GLY A 106 8.54 1.28 4.11
N ARG A 107 9.07 0.31 3.36
CA ARG A 107 10.39 -0.30 3.63
C ARG A 107 11.54 0.60 3.20
N VAL A 108 12.60 0.63 4.01
CA VAL A 108 13.83 1.34 3.68
C VAL A 108 14.60 0.57 2.60
N VAL A 109 14.88 1.25 1.50
CA VAL A 109 15.63 0.74 0.35
C VAL A 109 17.09 1.17 0.43
N GLU A 110 17.34 2.38 0.92
CA GLU A 110 18.68 2.95 1.05
C GLU A 110 18.73 3.86 2.28
N LEU A 111 19.88 3.89 2.96
CA LEU A 111 20.13 4.74 4.13
C LEU A 111 21.48 5.44 3.96
N ASN A 112 21.48 6.76 4.05
CA ASN A 112 22.64 7.62 3.82
C ASN A 112 22.80 8.65 4.94
N GLY A 113 24.03 8.82 5.46
CA GLY A 113 24.34 9.89 6.39
C GLY A 113 24.54 11.22 5.65
N THR A 114 23.74 12.24 5.96
CA THR A 114 23.81 13.57 5.32
C THR A 114 24.99 14.39 5.85
N ASN A 115 25.41 14.15 7.10
CA ASN A 115 26.59 14.75 7.73
C ASN A 115 27.60 13.68 8.22
N ALA A 116 28.75 14.13 8.75
CA ALA A 116 29.81 13.22 9.21
C ALA A 116 29.37 12.38 10.43
N ASP A 117 28.64 13.00 11.35
CA ASP A 117 28.05 12.30 12.49
C ASP A 117 26.98 11.30 12.05
N GLY A 118 26.23 11.60 10.98
CA GLY A 118 25.18 10.74 10.42
C GLY A 118 25.77 9.48 9.80
N LYS A 119 26.91 9.62 9.13
CA LYS A 119 27.70 8.47 8.67
C LYS A 119 28.21 7.62 9.82
N SER A 120 28.53 8.23 10.96
CA SER A 120 28.97 7.53 12.17
C SER A 120 27.80 6.84 12.87
N LEU A 121 26.62 7.47 12.89
CA LEU A 121 25.39 6.91 13.45
C LEU A 121 24.98 5.62 12.73
N ILE A 122 25.00 5.63 11.39
CA ILE A 122 24.60 4.47 10.57
C ILE A 122 25.75 3.47 10.33
N ASP A 123 26.95 3.72 10.85
CA ASP A 123 28.08 2.81 10.65
C ASP A 123 27.82 1.47 11.34
N GLY A 124 27.88 0.39 10.55
CA GLY A 124 27.56 -0.96 11.01
C GLY A 124 26.08 -1.23 11.29
N TYR A 125 25.17 -0.33 10.88
CA TYR A 125 23.73 -0.49 11.03
C TYR A 125 23.12 -1.26 9.85
N GLU A 126 22.35 -2.32 10.13
CA GLU A 126 21.67 -3.13 9.12
C GLU A 126 20.22 -2.63 8.92
N TYR A 127 20.01 -1.83 7.87
CA TYR A 127 18.68 -1.30 7.52
C TYR A 127 17.89 -2.20 6.54
N GLU A 128 18.54 -3.21 5.95
CA GLU A 128 17.93 -4.00 4.86
C GLU A 128 16.68 -4.75 5.33
N GLY A 129 15.56 -4.50 4.65
CA GLY A 129 14.31 -5.19 4.90
C GLY A 129 13.48 -4.62 6.05
N LYS A 130 13.99 -3.64 6.80
CA LYS A 130 13.25 -2.94 7.86
C LYS A 130 12.28 -1.91 7.29
N ASP A 131 11.24 -1.60 8.07
CA ASP A 131 10.35 -0.50 7.76
C ASP A 131 10.86 0.83 8.30
N ARG A 132 10.31 1.94 7.78
CA ARG A 132 10.74 3.30 8.13
C ARG A 132 10.56 3.65 9.61
N TYR A 133 9.60 3.03 10.30
CA TYR A 133 9.32 3.29 11.71
C TYR A 133 10.36 2.58 12.57
N GLU A 134 10.56 1.28 12.33
CA GLU A 134 11.61 0.48 12.98
C GLU A 134 12.98 1.14 12.82
N VAL A 135 13.29 1.64 11.61
CA VAL A 135 14.56 2.34 11.37
C VAL A 135 14.63 3.69 12.09
N ALA A 136 13.54 4.45 12.17
CA ALA A 136 13.52 5.72 12.89
C ALA A 136 13.78 5.52 14.40
N ASP A 137 13.10 4.54 15.00
CA ASP A 137 13.24 4.20 16.41
C ASP A 137 14.66 3.73 16.75
N GLU A 138 15.20 2.78 15.98
CA GLU A 138 16.55 2.27 16.22
C GLU A 138 17.64 3.32 15.99
N LEU A 139 17.42 4.27 15.07
CA LEU A 139 18.34 5.40 14.87
C LEU A 139 18.25 6.40 16.03
N ALA A 140 17.06 6.61 16.60
CA ALA A 140 16.90 7.42 17.81
C ALA A 140 17.57 6.75 19.01
N ASP A 141 17.41 5.44 19.19
CA ASP A 141 18.05 4.65 20.23
C ASP A 141 19.58 4.73 20.12
N ARG A 142 20.14 4.49 18.92
CA ARG A 142 21.58 4.66 18.69
C ARG A 142 22.04 6.08 18.96
N ALA A 143 21.24 7.09 18.61
CA ALA A 143 21.61 8.47 18.89
C ALA A 143 21.69 8.73 20.41
N ILE A 144 20.82 8.12 21.21
CA ILE A 144 20.90 8.17 22.69
C ILE A 144 22.14 7.42 23.18
N GLU A 145 22.38 6.19 22.69
CA GLU A 145 23.52 5.36 23.09
C GLU A 145 24.88 6.00 22.78
N MET A 146 24.94 6.78 21.70
CA MET A 146 26.14 7.48 21.23
C MET A 146 26.25 8.92 21.77
N ASP A 147 25.40 9.31 22.74
CA ASP A 147 25.35 10.65 23.34
C ASP A 147 25.05 11.79 22.34
N TYR A 148 24.45 11.47 21.20
CA TYR A 148 24.00 12.43 20.21
C TYR A 148 22.63 13.04 20.55
N LEU A 149 21.78 12.28 21.24
CA LEU A 149 20.43 12.69 21.65
C LEU A 149 20.31 12.59 23.18
N ALA A 150 19.89 13.68 23.82
CA ALA A 150 19.80 13.81 25.28
C ALA A 150 18.57 14.65 25.70
N ASP A 151 18.34 14.84 27.01
CA ASP A 151 17.25 15.68 27.52
C ASP A 151 17.34 17.11 26.95
N GLY A 152 16.24 17.55 26.34
CA GLY A 152 16.13 18.81 25.62
C GLY A 152 16.59 18.76 24.15
N GLY A 153 16.87 17.57 23.61
CA GLY A 153 17.23 17.38 22.21
C GLY A 153 16.07 17.61 21.24
N GLU A 154 16.39 17.85 19.97
CA GLU A 154 15.42 18.07 18.90
C GLU A 154 15.64 17.02 17.78
N ILE A 155 14.54 16.47 17.26
CA ILE A 155 14.51 15.68 16.03
C ILE A 155 13.65 16.42 15.01
N VAL A 156 14.22 16.72 13.85
CA VAL A 156 13.46 17.29 12.74
C VAL A 156 13.23 16.22 11.67
N ILE A 157 11.96 16.01 11.30
CA ILE A 157 11.58 15.09 10.23
C ILE A 157 11.15 15.89 9.01
N THR A 158 11.70 15.52 7.84
CA THR A 158 11.34 16.10 6.55
C THR A 158 11.13 14.97 5.54
N ALA A 159 9.97 14.91 4.91
CA ALA A 159 9.72 13.95 3.82
C ALA A 159 9.66 14.66 2.45
N ASP A 160 10.19 13.99 1.43
CA ASP A 160 10.14 14.43 0.04
C ASP A 160 9.63 13.30 -0.85
N ALA A 161 8.55 13.58 -1.60
CA ALA A 161 8.00 12.67 -2.60
C ALA A 161 7.14 13.43 -3.62
N GLN A 162 6.78 12.74 -4.70
CA GLN A 162 5.87 13.30 -5.71
C GLN A 162 4.45 13.57 -5.19
N SER A 163 4.02 12.92 -4.11
CA SER A 163 2.69 13.09 -3.53
C SER A 163 2.78 13.90 -2.24
N ALA A 164 2.16 15.09 -2.22
CA ALA A 164 2.09 15.94 -1.04
C ALA A 164 1.30 15.29 0.12
N GLU A 165 0.28 14.48 -0.20
CA GLU A 165 -0.45 13.70 0.81
C GLU A 165 0.47 12.69 1.49
N TRP A 166 1.29 11.98 0.69
CA TRP A 166 2.23 11.00 1.23
C TRP A 166 3.28 11.65 2.13
N VAL A 167 3.77 12.84 1.75
CA VAL A 167 4.72 13.62 2.57
C VAL A 167 4.11 13.94 3.94
N GLN A 168 2.94 14.57 3.97
CA GLN A 168 2.28 14.96 5.22
C GLN A 168 1.94 13.76 6.11
N VAL A 169 1.43 12.68 5.50
CA VAL A 169 1.11 11.45 6.24
C VAL A 169 2.38 10.81 6.81
N SER A 170 3.45 10.74 6.02
CA SER A 170 4.70 10.09 6.47
C SER A 170 5.38 10.87 7.58
N GLU A 171 5.44 12.20 7.48
CA GLU A 171 6.01 13.06 8.54
C GLU A 171 5.25 12.89 9.85
N ARG A 172 3.91 13.00 9.80
CA ARG A 172 3.05 12.85 10.98
C ARG A 172 3.16 11.46 11.61
N GLU A 173 3.11 10.39 10.81
CA GLU A 173 3.16 9.03 11.35
C GLU A 173 4.51 8.71 11.99
N ILE A 174 5.62 9.17 11.40
CA ILE A 174 6.95 8.97 11.99
C ILE A 174 7.11 9.80 13.26
N GLN A 175 6.57 11.02 13.29
CA GLN A 175 6.54 11.84 14.50
C GLN A 175 5.76 11.13 15.61
N GLU A 176 4.54 10.67 15.33
CA GLU A 176 3.71 9.96 16.32
C GLU A 176 4.40 8.71 16.84
N GLU A 177 5.05 7.93 15.98
CA GLU A 177 5.79 6.74 16.37
C GLU A 177 6.97 7.10 17.30
N LEU A 178 7.81 8.06 16.89
CA LEU A 178 8.96 8.49 17.67
C LEU A 178 8.55 9.11 19.01
N GLU A 179 7.46 9.87 19.06
CA GLU A 179 6.91 10.40 20.31
C GLU A 179 6.49 9.26 21.25
N GLY A 180 5.88 8.20 20.70
CA GLY A 180 5.50 7.01 21.46
C GLY A 180 6.70 6.23 21.97
N HIS A 181 7.69 5.97 21.11
CA HIS A 181 8.91 5.22 21.43
C HIS A 181 9.77 5.98 22.44
N LEU A 182 9.95 7.29 22.24
CA LEU A 182 10.79 8.12 23.11
C LEU A 182 10.13 8.49 24.44
N ALA A 183 8.80 8.37 24.56
CA ALA A 183 8.10 8.56 25.83
C ALA A 183 8.46 7.51 26.90
N GLU A 184 9.02 6.35 26.50
CA GLU A 184 9.56 5.37 27.45
C GLU A 184 10.85 5.85 28.11
N TYR A 185 11.58 6.78 27.46
CA TYR A 185 12.79 7.36 28.00
C TYR A 185 12.48 8.56 28.90
N ASP A 186 13.20 8.70 30.01
CA ASP A 186 13.05 9.82 30.98
C ASP A 186 13.75 11.10 30.49
N ILE A 187 13.60 11.42 29.20
CA ILE A 187 14.22 12.58 28.54
C ILE A 187 13.17 13.31 27.68
N ARG A 188 13.21 14.64 27.68
CA ARG A 188 12.32 15.48 26.87
C ARG A 188 12.96 15.69 25.51
N ILE A 189 12.38 15.08 24.48
CA ILE A 189 12.79 15.28 23.09
C ILE A 189 11.68 16.03 22.36
N VAL A 190 12.05 17.07 21.62
CA VAL A 190 11.11 17.82 20.76
C VAL A 190 11.19 17.22 19.37
N ILE A 191 10.07 16.72 18.86
CA ILE A 191 9.98 16.20 17.50
C ILE A 191 9.15 17.19 16.69
N SER A 192 9.70 17.67 15.58
CA SER A 192 9.07 18.66 14.72
C SER A 192 9.15 18.24 13.25
N THR A 193 8.12 18.56 12.47
CA THR A 193 8.19 18.50 11.01
C THR A 193 8.81 19.76 10.43
N ALA A 194 9.35 19.70 9.20
CA ALA A 194 9.87 20.89 8.51
C ALA A 194 8.85 22.03 8.42
N SER A 195 7.56 21.70 8.23
CA SER A 195 6.49 22.70 8.19
C SER A 195 6.28 23.37 9.54
N GLU A 196 6.38 22.64 10.65
CA GLU A 196 6.20 23.18 12.00
C GLU A 196 7.40 24.03 12.43
N LYS A 197 8.62 23.61 12.05
CA LYS A 197 9.83 24.38 12.33
C LYS A 197 9.81 25.76 11.66
N MET A 198 9.34 25.84 10.41
CA MET A 198 9.17 27.11 9.70
C MET A 198 8.17 28.05 10.40
N ILE A 199 7.09 27.50 10.97
CA ILE A 199 6.10 28.29 11.71
C ILE A 199 6.67 28.76 13.06
N GLN A 200 7.46 27.93 13.75
CA GLN A 200 8.13 28.33 14.99
C GLN A 200 9.15 29.46 14.75
N GLU A 201 10.01 29.35 13.73
CA GLU A 201 10.98 30.41 13.41
C GLU A 201 10.29 31.73 13.00
N GLU A 202 9.18 31.66 12.24
CA GLU A 202 8.41 32.84 11.87
C GLU A 202 7.75 33.50 13.09
N THR A 203 7.20 32.70 14.01
CA THR A 203 6.57 33.22 15.24
C THR A 203 7.59 33.74 16.26
N GLU A 204 8.79 33.17 16.36
CA GLU A 204 9.89 33.70 17.18
C GLU A 204 10.44 35.03 16.64
N SER A 205 10.42 35.22 15.31
CA SER A 205 10.85 36.47 14.66
C SER A 205 9.88 37.65 14.87
N ILE A 206 8.64 37.40 15.29
CA ILE A 206 7.66 38.42 15.68
C ILE A 206 7.85 38.76 17.17
N THR A 207 9.01 39.32 17.52
CA THR A 207 9.16 39.99 18.82
C THR A 207 8.60 41.41 18.70
N ILE A 208 7.38 41.63 19.18
CA ILE A 208 6.85 42.99 19.38
C ILE A 208 7.72 43.66 20.47
N PRO A 209 8.41 44.79 20.21
CA PRO A 209 9.07 45.52 21.28
C PRO A 209 7.98 46.06 22.21
N GLY A 210 7.83 45.44 23.37
CA GLY A 210 6.99 45.99 24.43
C GLY A 210 7.48 47.39 24.80
N PRO A 211 6.61 48.40 24.94
CA PRO A 211 7.06 49.72 25.37
C PRO A 211 7.59 49.60 26.80
N ALA A 212 8.83 50.08 26.97
CA ALA A 212 9.50 50.18 28.25
C ALA A 212 8.65 50.95 29.27
N GLN A 213 8.55 50.40 30.48
CA GLN A 213 8.09 51.14 31.64
C GLN A 213 9.11 52.24 31.98
N GLU A 214 8.69 53.50 31.93
CA GLU A 214 9.32 54.58 32.70
C GLU A 214 8.38 55.03 33.82
N THR A 215 8.86 54.88 35.06
CA THR A 215 8.29 55.45 36.28
C THR A 215 8.63 56.93 36.43
N GLN A 216 7.63 57.79 36.74
CA GLN A 216 7.76 59.06 37.51
C GLN A 216 6.34 59.60 37.80
N GLN A 217 5.78 59.44 39.00
CA GLN A 217 5.90 60.27 40.21
C GLN A 217 5.07 61.58 40.18
N SER A 218 3.95 61.54 40.94
CA SER A 218 3.23 62.62 41.64
C SER A 218 2.80 63.90 40.89
N VAL A 219 1.52 64.25 41.00
CA VAL A 219 0.98 65.45 41.69
C VAL A 219 -0.52 65.59 41.31
N GLN A 220 -1.42 65.49 42.29
CA GLN A 220 -2.78 66.04 42.17
C GLN A 220 -2.70 67.57 42.18
N PRO A 221 -3.57 68.29 41.43
CA PRO A 221 -4.71 68.87 42.15
C PRO A 221 -6.02 68.98 41.35
N SER A 222 -7.11 68.85 42.10
CA SER A 222 -8.44 69.50 42.01
C SER A 222 -8.82 70.32 40.76
N GLY A 223 -9.99 69.98 40.20
CA GLY A 223 -10.77 70.83 39.29
C GLY A 223 -12.16 70.24 39.06
N GLU A 224 -13.17 70.92 39.58
CA GLU A 224 -14.58 70.59 39.78
C GLU A 224 -15.42 70.62 38.47
N VAL A 225 -16.46 69.75 38.41
CA VAL A 225 -17.75 69.77 37.62
C VAL A 225 -17.70 70.03 36.10
N ASP A 226 -18.45 69.36 35.22
CA ASP A 226 -19.91 69.24 35.24
C ASP A 226 -20.43 68.32 34.10
N ASP A 227 -21.47 67.57 34.44
CA ASP A 227 -22.60 66.99 33.69
C ASP A 227 -22.49 66.40 32.26
N GLY A 228 -22.97 65.15 32.15
CA GLY A 228 -23.35 64.49 30.90
C GLY A 228 -23.72 63.02 31.07
N ASP A 229 -24.72 62.72 31.91
CA ASP A 229 -25.18 61.37 32.26
C ASP A 229 -26.22 60.77 31.26
N SER A 230 -26.09 59.44 31.15
CA SER A 230 -27.00 58.32 30.86
C SER A 230 -27.92 58.22 29.63
N GLY A 231 -27.93 57.01 29.07
CA GLY A 231 -28.91 56.59 28.07
C GLY A 231 -28.90 55.12 27.59
N TYR A 232 -28.91 54.14 28.51
CA TYR A 232 -29.51 52.77 28.43
C TYR A 232 -28.83 51.59 27.68
N GLY A 233 -28.78 50.45 28.41
CA GLY A 233 -28.78 49.06 27.94
C GLY A 233 -27.69 48.20 28.60
N ASP A 234 -27.79 47.80 29.88
CA ASP A 234 -28.55 46.66 30.44
C ASP A 234 -28.34 45.32 29.69
N ASP A 235 -27.27 44.63 30.08
CA ASP A 235 -27.20 43.28 30.65
C ASP A 235 -28.28 42.24 30.25
N SER A 236 -27.85 41.05 29.83
CA SER A 236 -28.24 39.82 30.53
C SER A 236 -27.45 38.58 30.06
N TYR A 237 -27.23 37.70 31.02
CA TYR A 237 -26.44 36.48 31.07
C TYR A 237 -27.10 35.28 30.37
N GLY A 238 -26.30 34.25 30.10
CA GLY A 238 -26.74 32.85 29.90
C GLY A 238 -25.83 32.13 28.90
N ASP A 239 -24.79 31.42 29.34
CA ASP A 239 -24.86 30.02 29.82
C ASP A 239 -25.43 29.05 28.77
N ASN A 240 -24.55 28.22 28.21
CA ASN A 240 -24.63 26.75 28.35
C ASN A 240 -23.53 26.10 27.51
N GLY A 241 -22.66 25.34 28.20
CA GLY A 241 -21.82 24.34 27.56
C GLY A 241 -22.63 23.10 27.19
N TYR A 242 -22.20 22.38 26.15
CA TYR A 242 -22.52 20.97 25.96
C TYR A 242 -21.36 20.26 25.28
N SER A 243 -20.94 19.18 25.95
CA SER A 243 -19.94 18.20 25.57
C SER A 243 -20.52 17.13 24.65
N GLY A 244 -19.64 16.49 23.87
CA GLY A 244 -19.59 15.04 23.61
C GLY A 244 -20.80 14.35 22.96
N ASP A 245 -20.57 13.77 21.77
CA ASP A 245 -21.30 12.57 21.35
C ASP A 245 -20.37 11.58 20.65
N SER A 246 -20.40 10.36 21.16
CA SER A 246 -19.77 9.14 20.68
C SER A 246 -20.88 8.10 20.64
N GLY A 247 -21.17 7.54 19.47
CA GLY A 247 -22.23 6.54 19.29
C GLY A 247 -21.83 5.44 18.32
N TYR A 248 -21.20 4.39 18.85
CA TYR A 248 -21.28 3.06 18.25
C TYR A 248 -22.54 2.38 18.80
N SER A 249 -23.34 1.79 17.92
CA SER A 249 -24.49 0.97 18.30
C SER A 249 -24.25 -0.47 17.84
N ASP A 250 -24.14 -1.36 18.82
CA ASP A 250 -24.36 -2.80 18.68
C ASP A 250 -25.85 -3.10 18.46
N GLY A 251 -26.12 -4.29 17.91
CA GLY A 251 -27.46 -4.86 17.78
C GLY A 251 -27.45 -6.20 17.05
N ASP A 252 -27.20 -7.27 17.80
CA ASP A 252 -27.34 -8.69 17.45
C ASP A 252 -28.78 -9.08 17.05
N ASP A 253 -28.97 -10.17 16.27
CA ASP A 253 -29.53 -11.45 16.76
C ASP A 253 -29.63 -12.52 15.63
N ALA A 254 -29.83 -13.76 16.09
CA ALA A 254 -29.40 -15.07 15.62
C ALA A 254 -30.14 -15.74 14.43
N GLY A 255 -29.53 -16.83 13.94
CA GLY A 255 -30.15 -17.80 13.03
C GLY A 255 -29.31 -19.06 12.81
N ASP A 256 -29.45 -20.01 13.72
CA ASP A 256 -28.98 -21.40 13.75
C ASP A 256 -29.42 -22.27 12.55
N SER A 257 -28.53 -23.13 12.03
CA SER A 257 -28.74 -24.59 11.82
C SER A 257 -27.63 -25.21 10.97
N GLY A 258 -27.10 -26.33 11.46
CA GLY A 258 -26.06 -27.15 10.82
C GLY A 258 -26.57 -28.29 9.93
N TYR A 259 -25.61 -29.18 9.62
CA TYR A 259 -25.66 -30.43 8.83
C TYR A 259 -25.64 -30.22 7.29
N ASP A 260 -24.87 -30.92 6.46
CA ASP A 260 -24.06 -32.12 6.64
C ASP A 260 -22.93 -32.21 5.58
N ASP A 261 -21.93 -32.99 5.99
CA ASP A 261 -20.85 -33.62 5.22
C ASP A 261 -21.43 -34.64 4.23
N ASP A 262 -20.92 -34.65 3.00
CA ASP A 262 -20.98 -35.82 2.11
C ASP A 262 -19.77 -35.76 1.17
N GLY A 263 -18.69 -36.39 1.61
CA GLY A 263 -17.70 -36.96 0.72
C GLY A 263 -18.25 -38.24 0.09
N ASP A 264 -18.02 -38.41 -1.21
CA ASP A 264 -18.15 -39.70 -1.88
C ASP A 264 -17.00 -39.86 -2.89
N ASP A 265 -16.53 -41.11 -2.94
CA ASP A 265 -15.45 -41.71 -3.76
C ASP A 265 -15.45 -41.35 -5.26
#